data_AF-A0A1I9YNR4-F1
#
_entry.id   AF-A0A1I9YNR4-F1
#
_cell.length_a   1.000
_cell.length_b   1.000
_cell.length_c   1.000
_cell.angle_alpha   90.00
_cell.angle_beta   90.00
_cell.angle_gamma   90.00
#
_symmetry.space_group_name_H-M   'P 1'
#
loop_
_entity.id
_entity.type
_entity.pdbx_description
1 polymer ?
#
loop_
_entity_poly.entity_id
_entity_poly.type
_entity_poly.pdbx_seq_one_letter_code
_entity_poly.pdbx_strand_id
1 'polypeptide(L)'
;MLHDLVAQYGPALVFINVLAAALGLPVPAMPSLVLFGAMAAMHPGSVGTQLLPVLVLSIFATLIGDSAWYLAGRIYGGNTLKTICRLSLSRDTCVKKTERFFGRWGVRVLAVAKFVPGLSIVSIPMAGAMGTRYRTFLTYDGVGAALWSGTGLIIGALFARQIDMLFAIAGRLGRTAALVVVALLVLYAVYRWIRRRQLIAKLASARIEVDELAKLFAAGEAPVVFDIRSQEKRKLDPFVIPGAQFADERQLDAIVATYPHDQKLVIYCSCPNEISAAWMAKQLNEAGFSDVLPLRGGMEAWRDSGKPVDSLPAMPPPEVAVDDIAPKAV
;
A
#
# COMPACT_ATOMS: atom_id res chain seq x y z
N MET A 1 3.90 42.89 -12.97
CA MET A 1 2.60 42.48 -12.39
C MET A 1 2.51 40.95 -12.22
N LEU A 2 2.26 40.13 -13.26
CA LEU A 2 2.18 38.67 -13.10
C LEU A 2 3.54 38.02 -12.74
N HIS A 3 4.64 38.53 -13.33
CA HIS A 3 6.00 38.07 -13.05
C HIS A 3 6.44 38.33 -11.60
N ASP A 4 6.07 39.48 -11.03
CA ASP A 4 6.39 39.84 -9.64
C ASP A 4 5.58 38.98 -8.65
N LEU A 5 4.32 38.67 -9.00
CA LEU A 5 3.47 37.78 -8.22
C LEU A 5 4.00 36.34 -8.22
N VAL A 6 4.45 35.83 -9.38
CA VAL A 6 5.03 34.49 -9.49
C VAL A 6 6.40 34.41 -8.80
N ALA A 7 7.22 35.46 -8.87
CA ALA A 7 8.49 35.51 -8.13
C ALA A 7 8.26 35.58 -6.62
N GLN A 8 7.24 36.30 -6.14
CA GLN A 8 7.02 36.45 -4.71
C GLN A 8 6.25 35.27 -4.08
N TYR A 9 5.24 34.74 -4.78
CA TYR A 9 4.40 33.66 -4.27
C TYR A 9 4.78 32.27 -4.81
N GLY A 10 5.64 32.17 -5.83
CA GLY A 10 6.05 30.90 -6.44
C GLY A 10 6.59 29.88 -5.44
N PRO A 11 7.58 30.24 -4.60
CA PRO A 11 8.09 29.33 -3.59
C PRO A 11 7.05 28.88 -2.55
N ALA A 12 6.17 29.80 -2.12
CA ALA A 12 5.11 29.50 -1.16
C ALA A 12 4.04 28.58 -1.77
N LEU A 13 3.66 28.81 -3.03
CA LEU A 13 2.71 27.97 -3.75
C LEU A 13 3.24 26.55 -3.94
N VAL A 14 4.52 26.41 -4.33
CA VAL A 14 5.16 25.10 -4.44
C VAL A 14 5.21 24.40 -3.08
N PHE A 15 5.58 25.11 -2.01
CA PHE A 15 5.59 24.57 -0.66
C PHE A 15 4.21 24.03 -0.24
N ILE A 16 3.15 24.82 -0.38
CA ILE A 16 1.78 24.43 0.00
C ILE A 16 1.32 23.24 -0.84
N ASN A 17 1.58 23.25 -2.15
CA ASN A 17 1.17 22.18 -3.04
C ASN A 17 1.89 20.86 -2.75
N VAL A 18 3.20 20.90 -2.50
CA VAL A 18 4.00 19.73 -2.11
C VAL A 18 3.56 19.21 -0.74
N LEU A 19 3.31 20.09 0.22
CA LEU A 19 2.81 19.71 1.55
C LEU A 19 1.43 19.03 1.46
N ALA A 20 0.51 19.60 0.67
CA ALA A 20 -0.81 19.02 0.44
C ALA A 20 -0.69 17.62 -0.20
N ALA A 21 0.19 17.44 -1.19
CA ALA A 21 0.44 16.13 -1.78
C ALA A 21 1.02 15.13 -0.77
N ALA A 22 1.99 15.54 0.06
CA ALA A 22 2.59 14.71 1.09
C ALA A 22 1.57 14.29 2.17
N LEU A 23 0.60 15.16 2.47
CA LEU A 23 -0.54 14.85 3.36
C LEU A 23 -1.58 13.93 2.70
N GLY A 24 -1.44 13.61 1.42
CA GLY A 24 -2.30 12.68 0.68
C GLY A 24 -3.43 13.34 -0.11
N LEU A 25 -3.44 14.66 -0.26
CA LEU A 25 -4.39 15.33 -1.15
C LEU A 25 -4.02 15.02 -2.62
N PRO A 26 -5.01 14.79 -3.51
CA PRO A 26 -4.78 14.48 -4.92
C PRO A 26 -4.43 15.74 -5.72
N VAL A 27 -3.33 16.40 -5.36
CA VAL A 27 -2.84 17.62 -6.02
C VAL A 27 -1.62 17.31 -6.90
N PRO A 28 -1.45 18.02 -8.04
CA PRO A 28 -0.37 17.75 -8.97
C PRO A 28 0.96 18.40 -8.52
N ALA A 29 1.61 17.82 -7.51
CA ALA A 29 2.88 18.34 -6.99
C ALA A 29 4.05 18.24 -7.99
N MET A 30 4.24 17.09 -8.66
CA MET A 30 5.29 16.94 -9.69
C MET A 30 5.15 17.95 -10.84
N PRO A 31 3.96 18.13 -11.46
CA PRO A 31 3.79 19.17 -12.48
C PRO A 31 4.13 20.58 -12.00
N SER A 32 3.83 20.92 -10.74
CA SER A 32 4.19 22.24 -10.20
C SER A 32 5.70 22.46 -10.09
N LEU A 33 6.45 21.43 -9.70
CA LEU A 33 7.92 21.47 -9.63
C LEU A 33 8.54 21.56 -11.03
N VAL A 34 8.02 20.80 -11.98
CA VAL A 34 8.44 20.85 -13.39
C VAL A 34 8.18 22.24 -13.98
N LEU A 35 7.00 22.82 -13.72
CA LEU A 35 6.68 24.17 -14.20
C LEU A 35 7.61 25.22 -13.56
N PHE A 36 7.87 25.12 -12.26
CA PHE A 36 8.80 26.03 -11.59
C PHE A 36 10.22 25.92 -12.18
N GLY A 37 10.71 24.70 -12.40
CA GLY A 37 12.00 24.46 -13.04
C GLY A 37 12.09 25.06 -14.44
N ALA A 38 11.03 24.94 -15.24
CA ALA A 38 10.95 25.53 -16.58
C ALA A 38 10.99 27.07 -16.53
N MET A 39 10.21 27.68 -15.64
CA MET A 39 10.19 29.14 -15.46
C MET A 39 11.54 29.67 -14.99
N ALA A 40 12.21 28.95 -14.08
CA ALA A 40 13.54 29.29 -13.59
C ALA A 40 14.59 29.27 -14.71
N ALA A 41 14.51 28.32 -15.65
CA ALA A 41 15.40 28.27 -16.80
C ALA A 41 15.12 29.36 -17.84
N MET A 42 13.86 29.77 -18.03
CA MET A 42 13.49 30.85 -18.94
C MET A 42 13.78 32.25 -18.40
N HIS A 43 13.77 32.42 -17.07
CA HIS A 43 14.02 33.71 -16.40
C HIS A 43 15.13 33.58 -15.34
N PRO A 44 16.40 33.39 -15.74
CA PRO A 44 17.50 33.11 -14.81
C PRO A 44 17.74 34.22 -13.78
N GLY A 45 17.52 35.48 -14.17
CA GLY A 45 17.81 36.66 -13.34
C GLY A 45 16.82 36.91 -12.19
N SER A 46 15.63 36.31 -12.21
CA SER A 46 14.60 36.52 -11.18
C SER A 46 14.12 35.21 -10.55
N VAL A 47 13.71 34.24 -11.35
CA VAL A 47 13.16 32.95 -10.88
C VAL A 47 14.29 31.92 -10.68
N GLY A 48 15.37 32.01 -11.47
CA GLY A 48 16.53 31.11 -11.35
C GLY A 48 17.18 31.12 -9.96
N THR A 49 17.27 32.29 -9.32
CA THR A 49 17.83 32.45 -7.96
C THR A 49 16.99 31.75 -6.88
N GLN A 50 15.74 31.42 -7.17
CA GLN A 50 14.80 30.79 -6.25
C GLN A 50 14.79 29.26 -6.33
N LEU A 51 15.54 28.64 -7.26
CA LEU A 51 15.60 27.19 -7.41
C LEU A 51 16.04 26.48 -6.12
N LEU A 52 17.09 26.98 -5.47
CA LEU A 52 17.60 26.40 -4.24
C LEU A 52 16.60 26.57 -3.07
N PRO A 53 16.06 27.77 -2.80
CA PRO A 53 14.96 27.94 -1.84
C PRO A 53 13.77 26.99 -2.10
N VAL A 54 13.32 26.85 -3.36
CA VAL A 54 12.19 25.97 -3.70
C VAL A 54 12.53 24.50 -3.47
N LEU A 55 13.73 24.06 -3.82
CA LEU A 55 14.17 22.69 -3.55
C LEU A 55 14.13 22.40 -2.03
N VAL A 56 14.72 23.30 -1.24
CA VAL A 56 14.77 23.16 0.23
C VAL A 56 13.36 23.16 0.82
N LEU A 57 12.52 24.12 0.44
CA LEU A 57 11.13 24.21 0.90
C LEU A 57 10.33 22.97 0.52
N SER A 58 10.52 22.43 -0.68
CA SER A 58 9.83 21.21 -1.13
C SER A 58 10.25 19.99 -0.30
N ILE A 59 11.53 19.88 0.04
CA ILE A 59 12.03 18.82 0.93
C ILE A 59 11.37 18.95 2.30
N PHE A 60 11.37 20.15 2.91
CA PHE A 60 10.73 20.36 4.21
C PHE A 60 9.22 20.09 4.19
N ALA A 61 8.51 20.58 3.17
CA ALA A 61 7.09 20.32 2.98
C ALA A 61 6.80 18.81 2.96
N THR A 62 7.62 18.06 2.22
CA THR A 62 7.49 16.62 2.11
C THR A 62 7.77 15.93 3.44
N LEU A 63 8.89 16.27 4.10
CA LEU A 63 9.26 15.72 5.40
C LEU A 63 8.20 15.98 6.48
N ILE A 64 7.54 17.13 6.48
CA ILE A 64 6.46 17.45 7.42
C ILE A 64 5.27 16.49 7.20
N GLY A 65 4.80 16.35 5.95
CA GLY A 65 3.68 15.47 5.64
C GLY A 65 4.00 13.99 5.90
N ASP A 66 5.18 13.55 5.49
CA ASP A 66 5.64 12.17 5.65
C ASP A 66 5.90 11.85 7.13
N SER A 67 6.37 12.82 7.93
CA SER A 67 6.50 12.64 9.38
C SER A 67 5.14 12.46 10.05
N ALA A 68 4.11 13.20 9.66
CA ALA A 68 2.76 13.00 10.19
C ALA A 68 2.26 11.56 9.93
N TRP A 69 2.47 11.04 8.72
CA TRP A 69 2.13 9.67 8.36
C TRP A 69 2.98 8.62 9.09
N TYR A 70 4.27 8.88 9.27
CA TYR A 70 5.17 8.03 10.02
C TYR A 70 4.77 7.95 11.50
N LEU A 71 4.47 9.08 12.14
CA LEU A 71 3.98 9.12 13.53
C LEU A 71 2.64 8.41 13.65
N ALA A 72 1.72 8.62 12.71
CA ALA A 72 0.46 7.88 12.65
C ALA A 72 0.69 6.37 12.55
N GLY A 73 1.65 5.93 11.74
CA GLY A 73 2.08 4.53 11.68
C GLY A 73 2.66 4.02 13.00
N ARG A 74 3.46 4.83 13.69
CA ARG A 74 4.12 4.49 14.97
C ARG A 74 3.15 4.40 16.14
N ILE A 75 2.16 5.29 16.20
CA ILE A 75 1.19 5.36 17.30
C ILE A 75 0.09 4.31 17.12
N TYR A 76 -0.47 4.19 15.91
CA TYR A 76 -1.64 3.35 15.66
C TYR A 76 -1.29 1.99 15.00
N GLY A 77 -0.02 1.72 14.71
CA GLY A 77 0.46 0.43 14.21
C GLY A 77 -0.24 -0.03 12.93
N GLY A 78 -0.53 -1.33 12.84
CA GLY A 78 -1.21 -1.94 11.69
C GLY A 78 -2.64 -1.42 11.44
N ASN A 79 -3.26 -0.72 12.39
CA ASN A 79 -4.59 -0.12 12.19
C ASN A 79 -4.57 1.09 11.25
N THR A 80 -3.49 1.87 11.19
CA THR A 80 -3.33 2.94 10.18
C THR A 80 -3.37 2.35 8.78
N LEU A 81 -2.69 1.21 8.59
CA LEU A 81 -2.70 0.48 7.33
C LEU A 81 -4.12 -0.01 6.99
N LYS A 82 -4.89 -0.52 7.96
CA LYS A 82 -6.29 -0.91 7.76
C LYS A 82 -7.19 0.25 7.34
N THR A 83 -6.98 1.46 7.88
CA THR A 83 -7.75 2.66 7.57
C THR A 83 -7.42 3.22 6.18
N ILE A 84 -6.13 3.35 5.84
CA ILE A 84 -5.68 3.75 4.49
C ILE A 84 -6.14 2.72 3.45
N CYS A 85 -6.06 1.43 3.78
CA CYS A 85 -6.56 0.35 2.94
C CYS A 85 -8.10 0.29 2.90
N ARG A 86 -8.84 0.94 3.82
CA ARG A 86 -10.31 1.08 3.74
C ARG A 86 -10.71 2.08 2.66
N LEU A 87 -9.85 3.06 2.37
CA LEU A 87 -10.05 4.07 1.33
C LEU A 87 -9.61 3.60 -0.06
N SER A 88 -8.63 2.68 -0.15
CA SER A 88 -8.11 2.16 -1.42
C SER A 88 -8.99 1.03 -1.97
N LEU A 89 -9.54 1.25 -3.17
CA LEU A 89 -10.53 0.39 -3.82
C LEU A 89 -10.02 -1.03 -4.12
N SER A 90 -8.72 -1.35 -4.06
CA SER A 90 -8.21 -2.74 -4.17
C SER A 90 -7.23 -3.08 -3.04
N ARG A 91 -7.78 -3.60 -1.94
CA ARG A 91 -7.08 -3.95 -0.70
C ARG A 91 -5.95 -4.99 -0.83
N ASP A 92 -6.00 -5.95 -1.75
CA ASP A 92 -5.11 -7.13 -1.67
C ASP A 92 -3.85 -7.11 -2.57
N THR A 93 -3.84 -6.39 -3.70
CA THR A 93 -2.59 -6.29 -4.51
C THR A 93 -1.63 -5.25 -3.93
N CYS A 94 -2.16 -4.19 -3.32
CA CYS A 94 -1.39 -3.10 -2.74
C CYS A 94 -0.64 -3.55 -1.49
N VAL A 95 -1.27 -4.35 -0.62
CA VAL A 95 -0.67 -4.82 0.65
C VAL A 95 0.29 -6.00 0.41
N LYS A 96 -0.16 -7.11 -0.21
CA LYS A 96 0.68 -8.31 -0.40
C LYS A 96 1.93 -8.09 -1.27
N LYS A 97 1.94 -7.13 -2.21
CA LYS A 97 3.09 -6.86 -3.10
C LYS A 97 4.07 -5.84 -2.49
N THR A 98 3.55 -4.89 -1.71
CA THR A 98 4.34 -3.81 -1.10
C THR A 98 4.98 -4.24 0.23
N GLU A 99 4.29 -5.05 1.05
CA GLU A 99 4.84 -5.64 2.27
C GLU A 99 6.05 -6.55 1.98
N ARG A 100 5.99 -7.33 0.88
CA ARG A 100 7.12 -8.16 0.42
C ARG A 100 8.32 -7.33 -0.08
N PHE A 101 8.09 -6.12 -0.59
CA PHE A 101 9.16 -5.21 -1.02
C PHE A 101 9.83 -4.55 0.19
N PHE A 102 9.04 -4.12 1.18
CA PHE A 102 9.56 -3.56 2.43
C PHE A 102 10.27 -4.62 3.28
N GLY A 103 9.80 -5.87 3.29
CA GLY A 103 10.46 -6.97 4.01
C GLY A 103 11.86 -7.32 3.51
N ARG A 104 12.20 -6.96 2.26
CA ARG A 104 13.52 -7.25 1.66
C ARG A 104 14.46 -6.04 1.63
N TRP A 105 13.92 -4.83 1.48
CA TRP A 105 14.70 -3.59 1.37
C TRP A 105 14.61 -2.67 2.60
N GLY A 106 13.63 -2.91 3.49
CA GLY A 106 13.38 -2.13 4.70
C GLY A 106 13.16 -0.64 4.42
N VAL A 107 13.61 0.19 5.35
CA VAL A 107 13.56 1.66 5.29
C VAL A 107 14.24 2.26 4.05
N ARG A 108 15.18 1.53 3.41
CA ARG A 108 15.91 2.00 2.22
C ARG A 108 14.98 2.27 1.03
N VAL A 109 13.83 1.59 0.99
CA VAL A 109 12.85 1.78 -0.09
C VAL A 109 12.29 3.21 -0.13
N LEU A 110 12.32 3.94 0.99
CA LEU A 110 11.83 5.32 1.09
C LEU A 110 12.58 6.28 0.15
N ALA A 111 13.86 6.00 -0.15
CA ALA A 111 14.66 6.81 -1.06
C ALA A 111 14.12 6.80 -2.51
N VAL A 112 13.39 5.75 -2.90
CA VAL A 112 12.81 5.61 -4.25
C VAL A 112 11.28 5.57 -4.25
N ALA A 113 10.66 5.48 -3.07
CA ALA A 113 9.22 5.26 -2.92
C ALA A 113 8.36 6.35 -3.57
N LYS A 114 8.86 7.59 -3.62
CA LYS A 114 8.15 8.75 -4.17
C LYS A 114 8.03 8.74 -5.70
N PHE A 115 8.87 7.98 -6.39
CA PHE A 115 8.80 7.84 -7.86
C PHE A 115 7.76 6.81 -8.32
N VAL A 116 7.30 5.95 -7.40
CA VAL A 116 6.33 4.90 -7.70
C VAL A 116 4.99 5.30 -7.09
N PRO A 117 3.96 5.62 -7.92
CA PRO A 117 2.66 6.00 -7.41
C PRO A 117 2.09 4.99 -6.40
N GLY A 118 1.70 5.48 -5.23
CA GLY A 118 1.12 4.68 -4.16
C GLY A 118 2.12 3.93 -3.27
N LEU A 119 3.41 3.87 -3.62
CA LEU A 119 4.41 3.19 -2.81
C LEU A 119 4.74 3.97 -1.52
N SER A 120 4.92 5.30 -1.62
CA SER A 120 5.18 6.19 -0.47
C SER A 120 4.03 6.19 0.55
N ILE A 121 2.78 6.20 0.09
CA ILE A 121 1.57 6.20 0.93
C ILE A 121 1.55 5.00 1.90
N VAL A 122 2.11 3.87 1.49
CA VAL A 122 2.13 2.64 2.29
C VAL A 122 3.43 2.49 3.07
N SER A 123 4.58 2.78 2.45
CA SER A 123 5.89 2.54 3.05
C SER A 123 6.22 3.47 4.22
N ILE A 124 5.72 4.70 4.22
CA ILE A 124 5.98 5.69 5.28
C ILE A 124 5.28 5.31 6.60
N PRO A 125 3.95 5.09 6.65
CA PRO A 125 3.29 4.58 7.86
C PRO A 125 3.86 3.22 8.31
N MET A 126 4.21 2.35 7.35
CA MET A 126 4.79 1.03 7.67
C MET A 126 6.16 1.15 8.35
N ALA A 127 7.00 2.10 7.93
CA ALA A 127 8.27 2.39 8.60
C ALA A 127 8.06 2.81 10.07
N GLY A 128 6.98 3.57 10.34
CA GLY A 128 6.55 3.92 11.70
C GLY A 128 6.05 2.73 12.50
N ALA A 129 5.17 1.92 11.92
CA ALA A 129 4.57 0.74 12.55
C ALA A 129 5.62 -0.34 12.90
N MET A 130 6.68 -0.47 12.11
CA MET A 130 7.79 -1.38 12.36
C MET A 130 8.81 -0.85 13.39
N GLY A 131 8.56 0.31 14.01
CA GLY A 131 9.42 0.85 15.05
C GLY A 131 10.77 1.37 14.57
N THR A 132 10.91 1.69 13.27
CA THR A 132 12.15 2.26 12.72
C THR A 132 12.60 3.47 13.55
N ARG A 133 13.90 3.71 13.74
CA ARG A 133 14.37 4.93 14.43
C ARG A 133 14.01 6.17 13.61
N TYR A 134 13.48 7.21 14.23
CA TYR A 134 13.02 8.43 13.52
C TYR A 134 14.13 9.09 12.69
N ARG A 135 15.37 9.11 13.22
CA ARG A 135 16.54 9.64 12.48
C ARG A 135 16.80 8.88 11.18
N THR A 136 16.71 7.55 11.22
CA THR A 136 16.90 6.69 10.05
C THR A 136 15.79 6.91 9.03
N PHE A 137 14.54 7.01 9.49
CA PHE A 137 13.41 7.39 8.64
C PHE A 137 13.68 8.72 7.93
N LEU A 138 14.01 9.77 8.69
CA LEU A 138 14.22 11.12 8.16
C LEU A 138 15.37 11.18 7.15
N THR A 139 16.44 10.41 7.35
CA THR A 139 17.56 10.37 6.39
C THR A 139 17.17 9.75 5.06
N TYR A 140 16.51 8.59 5.06
CA TYR A 140 16.13 7.93 3.80
C TYR A 140 14.97 8.65 3.11
N ASP A 141 14.01 9.14 3.88
CA ASP A 141 12.88 9.89 3.36
C ASP A 141 13.31 11.25 2.79
N GLY A 142 14.25 11.92 3.46
CA GLY A 142 14.87 13.17 3.01
C GLY A 142 15.69 13.00 1.73
N VAL A 143 16.47 11.92 1.61
CA VAL A 143 17.14 11.57 0.35
C VAL A 143 16.11 11.39 -0.77
N GLY A 144 15.03 10.66 -0.51
CA GLY A 144 13.95 10.48 -1.48
C GLY A 144 13.27 11.79 -1.87
N ALA A 145 12.99 12.67 -0.90
CA ALA A 145 12.38 13.97 -1.13
C ALA A 145 13.28 14.89 -1.97
N ALA A 146 14.59 14.88 -1.70
CA ALA A 146 15.58 15.65 -2.45
C ALA A 146 15.71 15.15 -3.89
N LEU A 147 15.83 13.82 -4.09
CA LEU A 147 15.91 13.22 -5.41
C LEU A 147 14.65 13.49 -6.23
N TRP A 148 13.47 13.31 -5.63
CA TRP A 148 12.19 13.52 -6.30
C TRP A 148 11.97 14.98 -6.68
N SER A 149 12.17 15.91 -5.73
CA SER A 149 11.99 17.34 -5.98
C SER A 149 13.02 17.87 -6.97
N GLY A 150 14.28 17.45 -6.82
CA GLY A 150 15.36 17.79 -7.74
C GLY A 150 15.10 17.30 -9.15
N THR A 151 14.62 16.05 -9.31
CA THR A 151 14.26 15.49 -10.62
C THR A 151 13.16 16.33 -11.30
N GLY A 152 12.11 16.70 -10.58
CA GLY A 152 11.06 17.57 -11.12
C GLY A 152 11.61 18.92 -11.63
N LEU A 153 12.40 19.60 -10.79
CA LEU A 153 13.01 20.89 -11.15
C LEU A 153 13.97 20.78 -12.34
N ILE A 154 14.82 19.74 -12.37
CA ILE A 154 15.78 19.51 -13.46
C ILE A 154 15.06 19.20 -14.77
N ILE A 155 14.06 18.32 -14.76
CA ILE A 155 13.25 18.02 -15.95
C ILE A 155 12.60 19.31 -16.48
N GLY A 156 12.02 20.11 -15.57
CA GLY A 156 11.47 21.42 -15.92
C GLY A 156 12.49 22.32 -16.62
N ALA A 157 13.68 22.45 -16.04
CA ALA A 157 14.74 23.30 -16.57
C ALA A 157 15.27 22.81 -17.93
N LEU A 158 15.42 21.49 -18.11
CA LEU A 158 15.91 20.89 -19.36
C LEU A 158 14.89 20.98 -20.51
N PHE A 159 13.60 20.80 -20.22
CA PHE A 159 12.52 20.78 -21.22
C PHE A 159 11.70 22.08 -21.27
N ALA A 160 12.24 23.19 -20.76
CA ALA A 160 11.51 24.45 -20.62
C ALA A 160 10.88 24.95 -21.94
N ARG A 161 11.61 24.80 -23.06
CA ARG A 161 11.16 25.22 -24.40
C ARG A 161 10.02 24.34 -24.96
N GLN A 162 10.07 23.04 -24.69
CA GLN A 162 9.03 22.10 -25.12
C GLN A 162 7.76 22.28 -24.28
N ILE A 163 7.92 22.59 -22.98
CA ILE A 163 6.81 22.87 -22.07
C ILE A 163 6.05 24.12 -22.52
N ASP A 164 6.75 25.20 -22.87
CA ASP A 164 6.13 26.43 -23.39
C ASP A 164 5.37 26.20 -24.70
N MET A 165 5.95 25.42 -25.63
CA MET A 165 5.28 25.01 -26.86
C MET A 165 4.02 24.15 -26.59
N LEU A 166 4.07 23.24 -25.62
CA LEU A 166 2.92 22.45 -25.20
C LEU A 166 1.82 23.32 -24.59
N PHE A 167 2.15 24.34 -23.80
CA PHE A 167 1.17 25.29 -23.27
C PHE A 167 0.55 26.16 -24.38
N ALA A 168 1.33 26.57 -25.38
CA ALA A 168 0.84 27.30 -26.55
C ALA A 168 -0.13 26.45 -27.41
N ILE A 169 0.12 25.14 -27.54
CA ILE A 169 -0.77 24.20 -28.23
C ILE A 169 -1.98 23.84 -27.36
N ALA A 170 -1.80 23.62 -26.06
CA ALA A 170 -2.86 23.35 -25.10
C ALA A 170 -3.80 24.54 -24.92
N GLY A 171 -3.34 25.79 -25.08
CA GLY A 171 -4.21 26.96 -25.12
C GLY A 171 -5.20 26.95 -26.29
N ARG A 172 -4.89 26.23 -27.38
CA ARG A 172 -5.76 26.12 -28.58
C ARG A 172 -6.58 24.83 -28.63
N LEU A 173 -6.05 23.70 -28.12
CA LEU A 173 -6.72 22.39 -28.12
C LEU A 173 -7.23 21.94 -26.73
N GLY A 174 -7.02 22.74 -25.69
CA GLY A 174 -7.07 22.28 -24.30
C GLY A 174 -8.40 21.71 -23.85
N ARG A 175 -9.52 22.29 -24.31
CA ARG A 175 -10.84 21.80 -23.90
C ARG A 175 -11.20 20.46 -24.52
N THR A 176 -10.83 20.24 -25.79
CA THR A 176 -11.14 18.98 -26.50
C THR A 176 -10.17 17.87 -26.10
N ALA A 177 -8.88 18.15 -25.99
CA ALA A 177 -7.88 17.18 -25.52
C ALA A 177 -8.15 16.73 -24.08
N ALA A 178 -8.51 17.66 -23.18
CA ALA A 178 -8.88 17.33 -21.81
C ALA A 178 -10.13 16.45 -21.74
N LEU A 179 -11.17 16.75 -22.54
CA LEU A 179 -12.38 15.93 -22.60
C LEU A 179 -12.10 14.51 -23.09
N VAL A 180 -11.22 14.35 -24.09
CA VAL A 180 -10.83 13.01 -24.60
C VAL A 180 -10.08 12.22 -23.53
N VAL A 181 -9.12 12.83 -22.83
CA VAL A 181 -8.39 12.15 -21.75
C VAL A 181 -9.33 11.75 -20.62
N VAL A 182 -10.23 12.64 -20.19
CA VAL A 182 -11.23 12.33 -19.16
C VAL A 182 -12.15 11.20 -19.62
N ALA A 183 -12.63 11.23 -20.86
CA ALA A 183 -13.47 10.17 -21.41
C ALA A 183 -12.75 8.81 -21.43
N LEU A 184 -11.48 8.78 -21.84
CA LEU A 184 -10.66 7.56 -21.85
C LEU A 184 -10.42 7.03 -20.42
N LEU A 185 -10.16 7.90 -19.45
CA LEU A 185 -10.01 7.51 -18.05
C LEU A 185 -11.30 6.95 -17.45
N VAL A 186 -12.44 7.58 -17.74
CA VAL A 186 -13.77 7.09 -17.31
C VAL A 186 -14.06 5.73 -17.96
N LEU A 187 -13.82 5.59 -19.27
CA LEU A 187 -14.01 4.33 -20.00
C LEU A 187 -13.15 3.21 -19.39
N TYR A 188 -11.88 3.49 -19.11
CA TYR A 188 -10.97 2.55 -18.45
C TYR A 188 -11.45 2.17 -17.04
N ALA A 189 -11.90 3.15 -16.25
CA ALA A 189 -12.42 2.91 -14.91
C ALA A 189 -13.68 2.03 -14.93
N VAL A 190 -14.61 2.30 -15.86
CA VAL A 190 -15.83 1.51 -16.08
C VAL A 190 -15.47 0.09 -16.53
N TYR A 191 -14.58 -0.06 -17.51
CA TYR A 191 -14.09 -1.37 -17.96
C TYR A 191 -13.50 -2.17 -16.79
N ARG A 192 -12.63 -1.54 -15.98
CA ARG A 192 -12.02 -2.18 -14.82
C ARG A 192 -13.05 -2.53 -13.75
N TRP A 193 -14.08 -1.70 -13.55
CA TRP A 193 -15.17 -1.99 -12.63
C TRP A 193 -15.97 -3.20 -13.10
N ILE A 194 -16.42 -3.23 -14.36
CA ILE A 194 -17.20 -4.34 -14.92
C ILE A 194 -16.41 -5.65 -14.81
N ARG A 195 -15.14 -5.65 -15.24
CA ARG A 195 -14.27 -6.83 -15.18
C ARG A 195 -14.10 -7.34 -13.75
N ARG A 196 -14.01 -6.43 -12.78
CA ARG A 196 -13.93 -6.79 -11.37
C ARG A 196 -15.23 -7.36 -10.82
N ARG A 197 -16.39 -6.79 -11.16
CA ARG A 197 -17.68 -7.36 -10.75
C ARG A 197 -17.87 -8.76 -11.32
N GLN A 198 -17.50 -8.96 -12.59
CA GLN A 198 -17.56 -10.27 -13.24
C GLN A 198 -16.65 -11.29 -12.55
N LEU A 199 -15.43 -10.91 -12.17
CA LEU A 199 -14.52 -11.78 -11.43
C LEU A 199 -15.09 -12.15 -10.05
N ILE A 200 -15.62 -11.18 -9.31
CA ILE A 200 -16.22 -11.42 -7.98
C ILE A 200 -17.47 -12.29 -8.10
N ALA A 201 -18.32 -12.07 -9.11
CA ALA A 201 -19.51 -12.88 -9.35
C ALA A 201 -19.15 -14.32 -9.73
N LYS A 202 -18.09 -14.54 -10.53
CA LYS A 202 -17.59 -15.88 -10.87
C LYS A 202 -16.94 -16.59 -9.67
N LEU A 203 -16.37 -15.84 -8.73
CA LEU A 203 -15.79 -16.34 -7.49
C LEU A 203 -16.80 -16.42 -6.34
N ALA A 204 -18.07 -16.10 -6.57
CA ALA A 204 -19.15 -16.27 -5.60
C ALA A 204 -19.62 -17.74 -5.54
N SER A 205 -18.68 -18.68 -5.53
CA SER A 205 -18.93 -20.09 -5.26
C SER A 205 -19.56 -20.28 -3.88
N ALA A 206 -20.13 -21.47 -3.65
CA ALA A 206 -20.64 -21.92 -2.36
C ALA A 206 -19.62 -21.59 -1.26
N ARG A 207 -20.06 -20.80 -0.27
CA ARG A 207 -19.28 -20.50 0.94
C ARG A 207 -19.91 -21.28 2.09
N ILE A 208 -19.09 -21.75 3.01
CA ILE A 208 -19.56 -22.32 4.26
C ILE A 208 -19.70 -21.18 5.29
N GLU A 209 -20.80 -21.18 6.03
CA GLU A 209 -21.03 -20.23 7.11
C GLU A 209 -20.25 -20.64 8.37
N VAL A 210 -19.89 -19.67 9.23
CA VAL A 210 -19.11 -19.93 10.46
C VAL A 210 -19.79 -20.94 11.37
N ASP A 211 -21.10 -20.84 11.55
CA ASP A 211 -21.86 -21.78 12.38
C ASP A 211 -21.98 -23.17 11.77
N GLU A 212 -21.95 -23.28 10.44
CA GLU A 212 -21.96 -24.57 9.76
C GLU A 212 -20.63 -25.28 9.94
N LEU A 213 -19.50 -24.58 9.77
CA LEU A 213 -18.18 -25.13 10.07
C LEU A 213 -18.06 -25.55 11.54
N ALA A 214 -18.59 -24.75 12.47
CA ALA A 214 -18.59 -25.09 13.88
C ALA A 214 -19.44 -26.34 14.19
N LYS A 215 -20.56 -26.54 13.49
CA LYS A 215 -21.37 -27.76 13.60
C LYS A 215 -20.62 -28.99 13.11
N LEU A 216 -19.86 -28.88 12.00
CA LEU A 216 -19.03 -29.98 11.51
C LEU A 216 -18.01 -30.41 12.57
N PHE A 217 -17.30 -29.45 13.17
CA PHE A 217 -16.37 -29.74 14.27
C PHE A 217 -17.06 -30.38 15.47
N ALA A 218 -18.24 -29.90 15.86
CA ALA A 218 -19.01 -30.47 16.96
C ALA A 218 -19.52 -31.89 16.67
N ALA A 219 -19.81 -32.20 15.39
CA ALA A 219 -20.21 -33.53 14.93
C ALA A 219 -19.05 -34.52 14.80
N GLY A 220 -17.80 -34.07 15.00
CA GLY A 220 -16.61 -34.88 14.79
C GLY A 220 -16.28 -35.12 13.31
N GLU A 221 -16.98 -34.44 12.40
CA GLU A 221 -16.60 -34.36 11.01
C GLU A 221 -15.36 -33.46 10.93
N ALA A 222 -14.24 -34.00 10.44
CA ALA A 222 -12.95 -33.32 10.44
C ALA A 222 -12.62 -32.79 9.02
N PRO A 223 -13.22 -31.68 8.56
CA PRO A 223 -12.79 -31.04 7.34
C PRO A 223 -11.36 -30.52 7.51
N VAL A 224 -10.58 -30.55 6.44
CA VAL A 224 -9.24 -29.94 6.46
C VAL A 224 -9.43 -28.44 6.31
N VAL A 225 -9.02 -27.68 7.32
CA VAL A 225 -9.11 -26.22 7.30
C VAL A 225 -7.76 -25.64 6.91
N PHE A 226 -7.74 -24.84 5.84
CA PHE A 226 -6.54 -24.14 5.36
C PHE A 226 -6.54 -22.67 5.76
N ASP A 227 -5.49 -22.28 6.49
CA ASP A 227 -5.10 -20.89 6.71
C ASP A 227 -4.17 -20.43 5.57
N ILE A 228 -4.69 -19.58 4.69
CA ILE A 228 -3.93 -19.03 3.56
C ILE A 228 -3.47 -17.59 3.79
N ARG A 229 -3.49 -17.11 5.05
CA ARG A 229 -2.99 -15.79 5.42
C ARG A 229 -1.47 -15.75 5.23
N SER A 230 -0.93 -14.60 4.82
CA SER A 230 0.52 -14.44 4.72
C SER A 230 1.20 -14.63 6.09
N GLN A 231 2.45 -15.09 6.09
CA GLN A 231 3.23 -15.24 7.33
C GLN A 231 3.28 -13.94 8.15
N GLU A 232 3.46 -12.79 7.50
CA GLU A 232 3.45 -11.48 8.17
C GLU A 232 2.11 -11.18 8.86
N LYS A 233 0.99 -11.57 8.23
CA LYS A 233 -0.34 -11.39 8.83
C LYS A 233 -0.56 -12.35 10.00
N ARG A 234 0.00 -13.55 9.94
CA ARG A 234 0.02 -14.51 11.07
C ARG A 234 0.93 -14.04 12.21
N LYS A 235 1.97 -13.23 11.94
CA LYS A 235 2.76 -12.56 12.99
C LYS A 235 1.98 -11.42 13.65
N LEU A 236 1.25 -10.63 12.86
CA LEU A 236 0.43 -9.52 13.36
C LEU A 236 -0.85 -10.00 14.08
N ASP A 237 -1.42 -11.13 13.66
CA ASP A 237 -2.62 -11.76 14.23
C ASP A 237 -2.35 -13.27 14.45
N PRO A 238 -1.68 -13.63 15.57
CA PRO A 238 -1.17 -14.98 15.84
C PRO A 238 -2.24 -15.97 16.33
N PHE A 239 -3.50 -15.75 15.97
CA PHE A 239 -4.61 -16.64 16.26
C PHE A 239 -5.07 -17.37 15.00
N VAL A 240 -5.41 -18.65 15.11
CA VAL A 240 -5.92 -19.50 14.03
C VAL A 240 -7.22 -20.19 14.42
N ILE A 241 -7.98 -20.64 13.41
CA ILE A 241 -9.09 -21.56 13.65
C ILE A 241 -8.49 -22.89 14.18
N PRO A 242 -9.08 -23.51 15.21
CA PRO A 242 -8.54 -24.73 15.78
C PRO A 242 -8.34 -25.83 14.73
N GLY A 243 -7.17 -26.48 14.76
CA GLY A 243 -6.80 -27.52 13.79
C GLY A 243 -6.48 -27.03 12.37
N ALA A 244 -6.46 -25.71 12.12
CA ALA A 244 -6.13 -25.18 10.80
C ALA A 244 -4.67 -25.41 10.41
N GLN A 245 -4.47 -25.86 9.18
CA GLN A 245 -3.17 -26.08 8.56
C GLN A 245 -2.78 -24.88 7.71
N PHE A 246 -1.51 -24.49 7.77
CA PHE A 246 -1.01 -23.43 6.92
C PHE A 246 -0.85 -23.92 5.47
N ALA A 247 -1.41 -23.19 4.52
CA ALA A 247 -1.27 -23.47 3.10
C ALA A 247 -0.82 -22.22 2.33
N ASP A 248 0.30 -22.31 1.62
CA ASP A 248 0.72 -21.25 0.71
C ASP A 248 0.04 -21.45 -0.66
N GLU A 249 -0.70 -20.42 -1.10
CA GLU A 249 -1.37 -20.36 -2.41
C GLU A 249 -0.42 -20.58 -3.61
N ARG A 250 0.90 -20.48 -3.40
CA ARG A 250 1.94 -20.74 -4.41
C ARG A 250 2.36 -22.20 -4.52
N GLN A 251 2.02 -23.03 -3.54
CA GLN A 251 2.41 -24.45 -3.48
C GLN A 251 1.20 -25.34 -3.73
N LEU A 252 0.34 -24.96 -4.68
CA LEU A 252 -0.86 -25.71 -5.05
C LEU A 252 -0.54 -27.17 -5.41
N ASP A 253 0.52 -27.41 -6.19
CA ASP A 253 0.92 -28.76 -6.60
C ASP A 253 1.22 -29.68 -5.40
N ALA A 254 1.82 -29.14 -4.34
CA ALA A 254 2.10 -29.89 -3.12
C ALA A 254 0.80 -30.25 -2.38
N ILE A 255 -0.18 -29.35 -2.35
CA ILE A 255 -1.48 -29.58 -1.73
C ILE A 255 -2.24 -30.66 -2.52
N VAL A 256 -2.26 -30.55 -3.86
CA VAL A 256 -2.91 -31.52 -4.75
C VAL A 256 -2.32 -32.92 -4.56
N ALA A 257 -1.00 -33.04 -4.38
CA ALA A 257 -0.35 -34.32 -4.16
C ALA A 257 -0.57 -34.91 -2.74
N THR A 258 -0.91 -34.09 -1.75
CA THR A 258 -0.98 -34.51 -0.34
C THR A 258 -2.37 -34.96 0.08
N TYR A 259 -3.42 -34.29 -0.42
CA TYR A 259 -4.78 -34.48 0.06
C TYR A 259 -5.64 -35.28 -0.93
N PRO A 260 -6.48 -36.20 -0.45
CA PRO A 260 -7.49 -36.85 -1.28
C PRO A 260 -8.46 -35.84 -1.91
N HIS A 261 -8.80 -36.06 -3.18
CA HIS A 261 -9.63 -35.14 -3.95
C HIS A 261 -11.10 -35.10 -3.52
N ASP A 262 -11.56 -36.11 -2.77
CA ASP A 262 -12.89 -36.22 -2.19
C ASP A 262 -12.99 -35.65 -0.77
N GLN A 263 -11.87 -35.19 -0.20
CA GLN A 263 -11.87 -34.61 1.14
C GLN A 263 -12.50 -33.22 1.15
N LYS A 264 -13.36 -32.96 2.15
CA LYS A 264 -13.91 -31.62 2.39
C LYS A 264 -12.81 -30.66 2.85
N LEU A 265 -12.54 -29.65 2.04
CA LEU A 265 -11.56 -28.61 2.30
C LEU A 265 -12.24 -27.28 2.59
N VAL A 266 -11.88 -26.63 3.70
CA VAL A 266 -12.39 -25.31 4.05
C VAL A 266 -11.25 -24.30 4.07
N ILE A 267 -11.37 -23.23 3.28
CA ILE A 267 -10.28 -22.27 3.11
C ILE A 267 -10.68 -20.95 3.73
N TYR A 268 -9.85 -20.39 4.60
CA TYR A 268 -10.07 -19.04 5.11
C TYR A 268 -8.86 -18.13 4.87
N CYS A 269 -9.17 -16.86 4.61
CA CYS A 269 -8.20 -15.78 4.59
C CYS A 269 -8.63 -14.70 5.59
N SER A 270 -7.86 -13.62 5.66
CA SER A 270 -8.29 -12.35 6.28
C SER A 270 -8.42 -11.25 5.22
N CYS A 271 -8.80 -11.63 4.01
CA CYS A 271 -8.93 -10.75 2.84
C CYS A 271 -10.40 -10.35 2.64
N PRO A 272 -10.70 -9.11 2.23
CA PRO A 272 -12.08 -8.67 2.03
C PRO A 272 -12.80 -9.53 0.99
N ASN A 273 -14.06 -9.89 1.26
CA ASN A 273 -14.88 -10.77 0.41
C ASN A 273 -14.23 -12.13 0.10
N GLU A 274 -13.25 -12.54 0.92
CA GLU A 274 -12.60 -13.84 0.84
C GLU A 274 -11.97 -14.15 -0.53
N ILE A 275 -11.53 -13.12 -1.27
CA ILE A 275 -11.09 -13.27 -2.68
C ILE A 275 -9.95 -14.28 -2.82
N SER A 276 -8.95 -14.25 -1.94
CA SER A 276 -7.85 -15.24 -1.96
C SER A 276 -8.34 -16.65 -1.69
N ALA A 277 -9.29 -16.83 -0.75
CA ALA A 277 -9.83 -18.15 -0.44
C ALA A 277 -10.69 -18.68 -1.58
N ALA A 278 -11.53 -17.83 -2.17
CA ALA A 278 -12.33 -18.17 -3.36
C ALA A 278 -11.47 -18.48 -4.58
N TRP A 279 -10.38 -17.74 -4.79
CA TRP A 279 -9.43 -18.03 -5.87
C TRP A 279 -8.75 -19.40 -5.67
N MET A 280 -8.28 -19.69 -4.46
CA MET A 280 -7.66 -20.98 -4.17
C MET A 280 -8.66 -22.13 -4.28
N ALA A 281 -9.90 -21.95 -3.80
CA ALA A 281 -10.96 -22.93 -3.97
C ALA A 281 -11.24 -23.22 -5.45
N LYS A 282 -11.27 -22.19 -6.30
CA LYS A 282 -11.40 -22.36 -7.76
C LYS A 282 -10.25 -23.18 -8.34
N GLN A 283 -9.01 -22.90 -7.96
CA GLN A 283 -7.84 -23.64 -8.45
C GLN A 283 -7.86 -25.11 -8.03
N LEU A 284 -8.25 -25.40 -6.78
CA LEU A 284 -8.37 -26.78 -6.30
C LEU A 284 -9.52 -27.53 -6.98
N ASN A 285 -10.66 -26.87 -7.22
CA ASN A 285 -11.75 -27.46 -8.01
C ASN A 285 -11.31 -27.76 -9.46
N GLU A 286 -10.54 -26.86 -10.08
CA GLU A 286 -9.95 -27.08 -11.42
C GLU A 286 -8.92 -28.22 -11.43
N ALA A 287 -8.25 -28.48 -10.30
CA ALA A 287 -7.33 -29.59 -10.09
C ALA A 287 -8.05 -30.91 -9.72
N GLY A 288 -9.37 -30.92 -9.63
CA GLY A 288 -10.19 -32.12 -9.44
C GLY A 288 -10.64 -32.39 -8.01
N PHE A 289 -10.49 -31.44 -7.08
CA PHE A 289 -11.14 -31.53 -5.76
C PHE A 289 -12.65 -31.31 -5.90
N SER A 290 -13.46 -32.11 -5.21
CA SER A 290 -14.92 -32.09 -5.34
C SER A 290 -15.65 -31.21 -4.31
N ASP A 291 -15.02 -30.95 -3.16
CA ASP A 291 -15.66 -30.29 -2.01
C ASP A 291 -14.74 -29.26 -1.35
N VAL A 292 -14.58 -28.10 -2.01
CA VAL A 292 -13.73 -26.99 -1.54
C VAL A 292 -14.55 -25.72 -1.33
N LEU A 293 -14.64 -25.27 -0.07
CA LEU A 293 -15.51 -24.18 0.34
C LEU A 293 -14.72 -23.05 1.04
N PRO A 294 -14.79 -21.80 0.55
CA PRO A 294 -14.30 -20.65 1.29
C PRO A 294 -15.17 -20.39 2.53
N LEU A 295 -14.54 -20.13 3.69
CA LEU A 295 -15.24 -19.71 4.91
C LEU A 295 -15.69 -18.26 4.79
N ARG A 296 -17.00 -18.00 4.90
CA ARG A 296 -17.55 -16.65 4.81
C ARG A 296 -17.05 -15.75 5.94
N GLY A 297 -16.59 -14.54 5.60
CA GLY A 297 -16.03 -13.59 6.55
C GLY A 297 -14.64 -13.96 7.09
N GLY A 298 -14.13 -15.15 6.76
CA GLY A 298 -12.79 -15.62 7.11
C GLY A 298 -12.50 -15.61 8.62
N MET A 299 -11.24 -15.33 8.96
CA MET A 299 -10.77 -15.33 10.37
C MET A 299 -11.48 -14.28 11.24
N GLU A 300 -11.85 -13.13 10.67
CA GLU A 300 -12.50 -12.05 11.42
C GLU A 300 -13.90 -12.48 11.86
N ALA A 301 -14.71 -13.03 10.96
CA ALA A 301 -16.04 -13.52 11.31
C ALA A 301 -16.01 -14.70 12.29
N TRP A 302 -15.03 -15.61 12.17
CA TRP A 302 -14.84 -16.69 13.15
C TRP A 302 -14.62 -16.13 14.56
N ARG A 303 -13.70 -15.17 14.70
CA ARG A 303 -13.42 -14.53 16.00
C ARG A 303 -14.60 -13.71 16.52
N ASP A 304 -15.25 -12.92 15.67
CA ASP A 304 -16.35 -12.05 16.06
C ASP A 304 -17.59 -12.84 16.49
N SER A 305 -17.73 -14.08 16.01
CA SER A 305 -18.77 -15.02 16.47
C SER A 305 -18.49 -15.66 17.84
N GLY A 306 -17.35 -15.35 18.48
CA GLY A 306 -16.98 -15.84 19.81
C GLY A 306 -16.55 -17.31 19.85
N LYS A 307 -16.24 -17.92 18.70
CA LYS A 307 -15.76 -19.31 18.63
C LYS A 307 -14.30 -19.41 19.13
N PRO A 308 -13.88 -20.58 19.65
CA PRO A 308 -12.51 -20.76 20.13
C PRO A 308 -11.48 -20.55 19.02
N VAL A 309 -10.30 -20.06 19.39
CA VAL A 309 -9.14 -19.87 18.52
C VAL A 309 -7.90 -20.45 19.18
N ASP A 310 -7.00 -21.02 18.39
CA ASP A 310 -5.71 -21.48 18.87
C ASP A 310 -4.66 -20.39 18.65
N SER A 311 -3.73 -20.26 19.59
CA SER A 311 -2.56 -19.40 19.41
C SER A 311 -1.47 -20.14 18.65
N LEU A 312 -0.87 -19.50 17.66
CA LEU A 312 0.33 -20.04 17.02
C LEU A 312 1.46 -20.08 18.05
N PRO A 313 2.19 -21.21 18.18
CA PRO A 313 3.32 -21.30 19.09
C PRO A 313 4.34 -20.22 18.73
N ALA A 314 4.58 -19.31 19.68
CA ALA A 314 5.37 -18.12 19.45
C ALA A 314 6.82 -18.50 19.11
N MET A 315 7.33 -17.93 18.01
CA MET A 315 8.76 -17.58 17.95
C MET A 315 9.11 -16.82 19.23
N PRO A 316 10.27 -17.10 19.86
CA PRO A 316 10.61 -16.50 21.14
C PRO A 316 10.53 -14.96 21.04
N PRO A 317 10.11 -14.27 22.12
CA PRO A 317 10.20 -12.81 22.17
C PRO A 317 11.63 -12.42 21.80
N PRO A 318 11.85 -11.30 21.07
CA PRO A 318 13.18 -10.88 20.69
C PRO A 318 14.04 -10.87 21.94
N GLU A 319 15.11 -11.67 21.91
CA GLU A 319 16.11 -11.75 22.97
C GLU A 319 16.68 -10.34 23.11
N VAL A 320 16.18 -9.61 24.12
CA VAL A 320 16.87 -8.41 24.58
C VAL A 320 18.12 -8.97 25.23
N ALA A 321 19.23 -8.95 24.49
CA ALA A 321 20.55 -9.14 25.06
C ALA A 321 20.69 -8.08 26.17
N VAL A 322 20.52 -8.52 27.41
CA VAL A 322 20.91 -7.76 28.59
C VAL A 322 22.40 -7.97 28.75
N ASP A 323 23.18 -7.38 27.85
CA ASP A 323 24.60 -7.20 28.09
C ASP A 323 24.77 -5.89 28.88
N ASP A 324 25.26 -6.07 30.11
CA ASP A 324 25.99 -5.12 30.94
C ASP A 324 25.31 -3.79 31.28
N ILE A 325 24.44 -3.82 32.29
CA ILE A 325 24.28 -2.69 33.21
C ILE A 325 24.76 -3.14 34.59
N ALA A 326 26.05 -2.94 34.85
CA ALA A 326 26.58 -2.97 36.20
C ALA A 326 25.82 -1.95 37.08
N PRO A 327 25.43 -2.32 38.32
CA PRO A 327 24.76 -1.39 39.21
C PRO A 327 25.73 -0.27 39.61
N LYS A 328 25.37 0.99 39.32
CA LYS A 328 26.02 2.13 39.96
C LYS A 328 25.68 2.09 41.45
N ALA A 329 26.72 2.05 42.27
CA ALA A 329 26.63 2.17 43.72
C ALA A 329 25.93 3.47 44.14
N VAL A 330 25.22 3.34 45.27
CA VAL A 330 24.37 4.34 45.96
C VAL A 330 25.12 5.64 46.25
#